data_AF-A0A1R0ZFG0-F1
#
_entry.id   AF-A0A1R0ZFG0-F1
#
_cell.length_a   1.000
_cell.length_b   1.000
_cell.length_c   1.000
_cell.angle_alpha   90.00
_cell.angle_beta   90.00
_cell.angle_gamma   90.00
#
_symmetry.space_group_name_H-M   'P 1'
#
loop_
_entity.id
_entity.type
_entity.pdbx_description
1 polymer ?
#
loop_
_entity_poly.entity_id
_entity_poly.type
_entity_poly.pdbx_seq_one_letter_code
_entity_poly.pdbx_strand_id
1 'polypeptide(L)'
;MERTTISDEYQNIIYASAGNELLGGIDVEEKVMGHIRGISDRKRSFSLSLKTMNRTTAIASMLALFLMISVTAYAASEYIQIRNSEGVVKVQHVAPNESAGVASYDKYAQKVDAFAKPGELIAYLVNNNAGAAALATELSFKYKEQRIGAYSDFLKEIKRTGAPMLPALAAGYAFEYGVINPNHPTTDAEKKSSLYQETLEDLTAQANKERGSGKLFMMAIPWSEPGWISATYSKDNAHIGISASIMRGGKVFVEQEPENQADKIMVAGTEVIYNKVVKEEVSYDYLNWYNEKQDAYYTLSSYGDKILSKEQFLQVAGELLK
;
A
#
# COMPACT_ATOMS: atom_id res chain seq x y z
N MET A 1 -13.29 -11.43 12.14
CA MET A 1 -13.07 -10.17 11.43
C MET A 1 -11.64 -10.24 10.93
N GLU A 2 -11.47 -10.78 9.73
CA GLU A 2 -10.13 -11.04 9.17
C GLU A 2 -9.49 -9.74 8.71
N ARG A 3 -8.21 -9.59 9.01
CA ARG A 3 -7.40 -8.43 8.65
C ARG A 3 -6.77 -8.72 7.29
N THR A 4 -7.15 -7.98 6.27
CA THR A 4 -6.39 -7.96 5.01
C THR A 4 -5.17 -7.07 5.23
N THR A 5 -4.05 -7.66 5.62
CA THR A 5 -2.77 -6.95 5.75
C THR A 5 -2.13 -6.87 4.36
N ILE A 6 -1.92 -5.67 3.84
CA ILE A 6 -1.29 -5.45 2.52
C ILE A 6 0.21 -5.25 2.75
N SER A 7 1.00 -6.33 2.75
CA SER A 7 2.45 -6.28 2.98
C SER A 7 3.30 -6.27 1.70
N ASP A 8 2.71 -6.59 0.54
CA ASP A 8 3.50 -6.99 -0.63
C ASP A 8 4.00 -5.83 -1.51
N GLU A 9 3.32 -4.67 -1.52
CA GLU A 9 3.73 -3.53 -2.37
C GLU A 9 5.06 -2.91 -1.93
N TYR A 10 5.41 -2.98 -0.64
CA TYR A 10 6.68 -2.44 -0.13
C TYR A 10 7.89 -3.25 -0.58
N GLN A 11 7.74 -4.55 -0.84
CA GLN A 11 8.84 -5.38 -1.32
C GLN A 11 9.26 -4.95 -2.73
N ASN A 12 8.33 -4.64 -3.62
CA ASN A 12 8.67 -4.18 -4.98
C ASN A 12 9.41 -2.83 -4.98
N ILE A 13 9.08 -1.93 -4.06
CA ILE A 13 9.79 -0.64 -3.88
C ILE A 13 11.20 -0.86 -3.31
N ILE A 14 11.36 -1.78 -2.34
CA ILE A 14 12.65 -2.15 -1.76
C ILE A 14 13.54 -2.86 -2.79
N TYR A 15 13.01 -3.81 -3.57
CA TYR A 15 13.74 -4.52 -4.61
C TYR A 15 14.16 -3.61 -5.78
N ALA A 16 13.36 -2.59 -6.11
CA ALA A 16 13.69 -1.61 -7.15
C ALA A 16 14.68 -0.53 -6.67
N SER A 17 14.72 -0.21 -5.36
CA SER A 17 15.64 0.77 -4.76
C SER A 17 16.99 0.17 -4.35
N ALA A 18 17.09 -1.16 -4.20
CA ALA A 18 18.34 -1.87 -3.90
C ALA A 18 19.37 -1.87 -5.06
N GLY A 19 19.06 -1.25 -6.20
CA GLY A 19 19.95 -1.15 -7.36
C GLY A 19 20.45 0.28 -7.61
N ASN A 20 21.32 0.82 -6.74
CA ASN A 20 22.52 1.58 -7.12
C ASN A 20 23.18 2.28 -5.91
N GLU A 21 24.48 2.00 -5.76
CA GLU A 21 25.58 2.76 -5.15
C GLU A 21 25.31 3.70 -3.93
N LEU A 22 25.82 3.26 -2.78
CA LEU A 22 26.22 4.06 -1.62
C LEU A 22 26.95 5.35 -2.04
N LEU A 23 26.38 6.51 -1.71
CA LEU A 23 27.10 7.80 -1.77
C LEU A 23 27.14 8.46 -0.39
N GLY A 24 28.33 8.95 -0.06
CA GLY A 24 28.81 9.24 1.29
C GLY A 24 28.13 10.42 1.99
N GLY A 25 28.12 10.32 3.32
CA GLY A 25 27.50 11.27 4.23
C GLY A 25 27.96 12.71 4.03
N ILE A 26 27.00 13.62 3.99
CA ILE A 26 27.23 15.06 4.00
C ILE A 26 27.27 15.50 5.46
N ASP A 27 28.42 16.02 5.90
CA ASP A 27 28.58 16.68 7.19
C ASP A 27 27.88 18.05 7.19
N VAL A 28 26.83 18.18 7.99
CA VAL A 28 25.97 19.37 8.07
C VAL A 28 26.28 20.22 9.31
N GLU A 29 27.20 19.78 10.16
CA GLU A 29 27.44 20.41 11.47
C GLU A 29 28.10 21.79 11.31
N GLU A 30 29.01 21.93 10.34
CA GLU A 30 29.76 23.17 10.12
C GLU A 30 28.90 24.30 9.50
N LYS A 31 27.93 23.95 8.65
CA LYS A 31 27.02 24.91 7.99
C LYS A 31 25.97 25.48 8.94
N VAL A 32 25.53 24.70 9.92
CA VAL A 32 24.52 25.14 10.90
C VAL A 32 25.14 26.04 11.97
N MET A 33 26.38 25.76 12.40
CA MET A 33 27.05 26.58 13.40
C MET A 33 27.51 27.95 12.88
N GLY A 34 27.74 28.09 11.57
CA GLY A 34 28.04 29.37 10.93
C GLY A 34 26.85 30.35 10.91
N HIS A 35 25.61 29.84 10.84
CA HIS A 35 24.41 30.68 10.72
C HIS A 35 23.92 31.23 12.07
N ILE A 36 24.23 30.54 13.18
CA ILE A 36 23.80 30.95 14.53
C ILE A 36 24.63 32.14 15.05
N ARG A 37 25.89 32.30 14.61
CA ARG A 37 26.76 33.40 15.07
C ARG A 37 26.54 34.74 14.35
N GLY A 38 25.80 34.75 13.24
CA GLY A 38 25.54 35.98 12.44
C GLY A 38 24.29 36.76 12.85
N ILE A 39 23.42 36.19 13.67
CA ILE A 39 22.08 36.77 13.96
C ILE A 39 22.08 37.61 15.26
N SER A 40 23.14 37.57 16.07
CA SER A 40 23.17 38.25 17.38
C SER A 40 23.49 39.74 17.37
N ASP A 41 23.75 40.37 16.21
CA ASP A 41 24.03 41.81 16.14
C ASP A 41 23.10 42.56 15.18
N ARG A 42 21.89 42.90 15.64
CA ARG A 42 21.20 44.13 15.21
C ARG A 42 20.08 44.53 16.18
N LYS A 43 20.40 45.48 17.06
CA LYS A 43 19.41 46.33 17.74
C LYS A 43 18.60 47.11 16.71
N ARG A 44 17.27 47.04 16.78
CA ARG A 44 16.40 48.17 16.44
C ARG A 44 15.08 48.11 17.21
N SER A 45 14.77 49.27 17.79
CA SER A 45 13.62 49.59 18.62
C SER A 45 12.29 49.50 17.86
N PHE A 46 11.29 48.87 18.47
CA PHE A 46 9.89 49.18 18.19
C PHE A 46 9.15 49.36 19.52
N SER A 47 8.69 50.59 19.75
CA SER A 47 7.82 50.96 20.86
C SER A 47 6.39 50.55 20.54
N LEU A 48 5.85 49.56 21.25
CA LEU A 48 4.42 49.32 21.34
C LEU A 48 4.03 49.28 22.81
N SER A 49 3.37 50.37 23.21
CA SER A 49 2.71 50.56 24.50
C SER A 49 1.59 49.52 24.63
N LEU A 50 1.83 48.45 25.38
CA LEU A 50 0.80 47.60 25.96
C LEU A 50 0.83 47.80 27.48
N LYS A 51 -0.20 48.48 27.97
CA LYS A 51 -0.55 48.62 29.38
C LYS A 51 -0.52 47.26 30.06
N THR A 52 0.33 47.17 31.09
CA THR A 52 0.25 46.30 32.28
C THR A 52 -0.62 45.04 32.16
N MET A 53 -0.08 44.00 31.54
CA MET A 53 -0.48 42.61 31.80
C MET A 53 0.67 41.96 32.60
N ASN A 54 0.34 41.30 33.71
CA ASN A 54 1.35 40.71 34.60
C ASN A 54 2.26 39.75 33.80
N ARG A 55 3.58 39.95 33.91
CA ARG A 55 4.60 39.24 33.11
C ARG A 55 4.53 37.72 33.23
N THR A 56 3.96 37.21 34.31
CA THR A 56 3.71 35.77 34.54
C THR A 56 2.61 35.20 33.64
N THR A 57 1.56 35.97 33.34
CA THR A 57 0.45 35.50 32.52
C THR A 57 0.84 35.37 31.05
N ALA A 58 1.60 36.34 30.52
CA ALA A 58 2.05 36.31 29.12
C ALA A 58 3.03 35.14 28.84
N ILE A 59 3.94 34.84 29.78
CA ILE A 59 4.88 33.72 29.66
C ILE A 59 4.14 32.37 29.77
N ALA A 60 3.16 32.26 30.67
CA ALA A 60 2.33 31.06 30.78
C ALA A 60 1.47 30.83 29.52
N SER A 61 0.92 31.89 28.91
CA SER A 61 0.20 31.79 27.64
C SER A 61 1.11 31.35 26.49
N MET A 62 2.35 31.84 26.45
CA MET A 62 3.33 31.46 25.43
C MET A 62 3.79 30.01 25.60
N LEU A 63 4.02 29.56 26.84
CA LEU A 63 4.32 28.15 27.15
C LEU A 63 3.14 27.23 26.84
N ALA A 64 1.89 27.66 27.09
CA ALA A 64 0.70 26.90 26.72
C ALA A 64 0.54 26.80 25.19
N LEU A 65 0.85 27.87 24.44
CA LEU A 65 0.88 27.84 22.98
C LEU A 65 2.01 26.95 22.44
N PHE A 66 3.20 26.98 23.05
CA PHE A 66 4.29 26.07 22.70
C PHE A 66 3.98 24.60 23.04
N LEU A 67 3.31 24.34 24.17
CA LEU A 67 2.84 23.00 24.56
C LEU A 67 1.72 22.50 23.64
N MET A 68 0.85 23.39 23.15
CA MET A 68 -0.19 23.03 22.17
C MET A 68 0.39 22.74 20.78
N ILE A 69 1.51 23.37 20.40
CA ILE A 69 2.24 23.07 19.16
C ILE A 69 3.11 21.81 19.30
N SER A 70 3.59 21.48 20.51
CA SER A 70 4.45 20.31 20.74
C SER A 70 3.70 18.98 20.89
N VAL A 71 2.37 18.99 20.99
CA VAL A 71 1.55 17.76 21.13
C VAL A 71 0.97 17.28 19.78
N THR A 72 1.09 18.05 18.70
CA THR A 72 0.44 17.69 17.42
C THR A 72 1.19 16.68 16.57
N ALA A 73 2.48 16.42 16.82
CA ALA A 73 3.26 15.50 15.99
C ALA A 73 3.11 14.02 16.40
N TYR A 74 2.97 13.72 17.71
CA TYR A 74 2.97 12.33 18.20
C TYR A 74 1.55 11.74 18.38
N ALA A 75 0.52 12.57 18.56
CA ALA A 75 -0.86 12.08 18.68
C ALA A 75 -1.60 11.92 17.33
N ALA A 76 -0.98 12.30 16.21
CA ALA A 76 -1.67 12.32 14.91
C ALA A 76 -1.76 10.94 14.25
N SER A 77 -0.74 10.07 14.38
CA SER A 77 -0.68 8.77 13.69
C SER A 77 -1.68 7.75 14.23
N GLU A 78 -1.91 7.70 15.55
CA GLU A 78 -2.83 6.74 16.18
C GLU A 78 -4.32 6.96 15.84
N TYR A 79 -4.67 8.06 15.16
CA TYR A 79 -6.07 8.43 14.88
C TYR A 79 -6.38 8.73 13.41
N ILE A 80 -5.46 8.46 12.46
CA ILE A 80 -5.77 8.69 11.04
C ILE A 80 -6.77 7.65 10.54
N GLN A 81 -7.99 8.12 10.24
CA GLN A 81 -9.08 7.31 9.71
C GLN A 81 -9.69 7.97 8.47
N ILE A 82 -10.06 7.18 7.47
CA ILE A 82 -10.96 7.62 6.39
C ILE A 82 -12.31 6.94 6.59
N ARG A 83 -13.38 7.73 6.52
CA ARG A 83 -14.77 7.26 6.68
C ARG A 83 -15.54 7.41 5.37
N ASN A 84 -16.49 6.51 5.14
CA ASN A 84 -17.46 6.68 4.05
C ASN A 84 -18.52 7.73 4.41
N SER A 85 -19.42 8.03 3.47
CA SER A 85 -20.52 8.99 3.65
C SER A 85 -21.48 8.65 4.81
N GLU A 86 -21.56 7.38 5.20
CA GLU A 86 -22.35 6.89 6.35
C GLU A 86 -21.60 7.00 7.69
N GLY A 87 -20.35 7.48 7.69
CA GLY A 87 -19.51 7.60 8.88
C GLY A 87 -18.80 6.31 9.30
N VAL A 88 -18.89 5.24 8.51
CA VAL A 88 -18.20 3.96 8.74
C VAL A 88 -16.72 4.10 8.40
N VAL A 89 -15.84 3.70 9.32
CA VAL A 89 -14.38 3.68 9.10
C VAL A 89 -14.03 2.63 8.06
N LYS A 90 -13.37 3.05 6.98
CA LYS A 90 -12.92 2.20 5.87
C LYS A 90 -11.40 2.04 5.85
N VAL A 91 -10.66 3.08 6.22
CA VAL A 91 -9.20 3.03 6.38
C VAL A 91 -8.86 3.43 7.80
N GLN A 92 -7.99 2.68 8.46
CA GLN A 92 -7.49 3.00 9.80
C GLN A 92 -5.99 2.80 9.86
N HIS A 93 -5.26 3.83 10.28
CA HIS A 93 -3.85 3.69 10.61
C HIS A 93 -3.72 3.09 12.00
N VAL A 94 -2.82 2.12 12.15
CA VAL A 94 -2.59 1.37 13.38
C VAL A 94 -1.10 1.28 13.66
N ALA A 95 -0.73 1.20 14.93
CA ALA A 95 0.65 0.90 15.30
C ALA A 95 1.08 -0.47 14.71
N PRO A 96 2.37 -0.65 14.40
CA PRO A 96 2.86 -1.91 13.86
C PRO A 96 2.55 -3.01 14.84
N ASN A 97 1.95 -4.09 14.36
CA ASN A 97 1.69 -5.24 15.20
C ASN A 97 2.94 -6.13 15.19
N GLU A 98 3.63 -6.27 16.32
CA GLU A 98 4.80 -7.17 16.46
C GLU A 98 4.48 -8.64 16.11
N SER A 99 3.20 -8.99 15.94
CA SER A 99 2.71 -10.30 15.53
C SER A 99 2.35 -10.43 14.05
N ALA A 100 2.84 -9.57 13.16
CA ALA A 100 2.86 -9.87 11.73
C ALA A 100 3.68 -11.15 11.53
N GLY A 101 3.00 -12.31 11.58
CA GLY A 101 3.64 -13.61 11.47
C GLY A 101 4.47 -13.63 10.20
N VAL A 102 5.73 -14.06 10.32
CA VAL A 102 6.59 -14.32 9.17
C VAL A 102 5.78 -15.16 8.19
N ALA A 103 5.56 -14.63 6.98
CA ALA A 103 4.83 -15.34 5.93
C ALA A 103 5.44 -16.74 5.82
N SER A 104 4.63 -17.76 6.11
CA SER A 104 5.09 -19.14 6.11
C SER A 104 5.68 -19.45 4.74
N TYR A 105 6.96 -19.80 4.68
CA TYR A 105 7.63 -20.16 3.43
C TYR A 105 6.89 -21.34 2.79
N ASP A 106 6.10 -21.05 1.76
CA ASP A 106 5.43 -22.10 1.00
C ASP A 106 6.41 -22.73 0.02
N LYS A 107 7.01 -23.84 0.46
CA LYS A 107 7.93 -24.67 -0.34
C LYS A 107 7.32 -25.19 -1.66
N TYR A 108 6.00 -25.11 -1.85
CA TYR A 108 5.32 -25.52 -3.07
C TYR A 108 5.05 -24.36 -4.02
N ALA A 109 5.10 -23.11 -3.54
CA ALA A 109 4.82 -21.92 -4.34
C ALA A 109 5.66 -21.81 -5.61
N GLN A 110 6.92 -22.26 -5.59
CA GLN A 110 7.78 -22.26 -6.79
C GLN A 110 7.33 -23.27 -7.85
N LYS A 111 6.83 -24.45 -7.41
CA LYS A 111 6.32 -25.47 -8.34
C LYS A 111 5.02 -25.02 -8.98
N VAL A 112 4.14 -24.41 -8.20
CA VAL A 112 2.88 -23.84 -8.69
C VAL A 112 3.17 -22.70 -9.68
N ASP A 113 4.16 -21.86 -9.41
CA ASP A 113 4.57 -20.79 -10.32
C ASP A 113 5.14 -21.30 -11.66
N ALA A 114 5.92 -22.38 -11.60
CA ALA A 114 6.46 -23.03 -12.80
C ALA A 114 5.37 -23.69 -13.65
N PHE A 115 4.29 -24.19 -13.02
CA PHE A 115 3.13 -24.77 -13.71
C PHE A 115 2.26 -23.71 -14.38
N ALA A 116 2.01 -22.59 -13.70
CA ALA A 116 1.12 -21.55 -14.16
C ALA A 116 1.62 -20.85 -15.43
N LYS A 117 0.71 -20.50 -16.33
CA LYS A 117 0.96 -19.49 -17.37
C LYS A 117 0.66 -18.09 -16.82
N PRO A 118 1.30 -17.02 -17.34
CA PRO A 118 0.95 -15.66 -16.98
C PRO A 118 -0.56 -15.42 -17.13
N GLY A 119 -1.20 -14.89 -16.10
CA GLY A 119 -2.63 -14.59 -16.08
C GLY A 119 -3.49 -15.71 -15.49
N GLU A 120 -2.92 -16.87 -15.20
CA GLU A 120 -3.65 -17.99 -14.60
C GLU A 120 -3.66 -17.91 -13.07
N LEU A 121 -4.83 -18.18 -12.49
CA LEU A 121 -5.00 -18.48 -11.06
C LEU A 121 -4.95 -19.99 -10.88
N ILE A 122 -4.01 -20.46 -10.06
CA ILE A 122 -3.87 -21.87 -9.74
C ILE A 122 -4.42 -22.12 -8.35
N ALA A 123 -5.35 -23.06 -8.24
CA ALA A 123 -5.72 -23.68 -6.98
C ALA A 123 -4.85 -24.92 -6.77
N TYR A 124 -4.38 -25.12 -5.54
CA TYR A 124 -3.57 -26.28 -5.20
C TYR A 124 -3.85 -26.82 -3.81
N LEU A 125 -3.62 -28.12 -3.68
CA LEU A 125 -3.81 -28.91 -2.47
C LEU A 125 -2.49 -29.61 -2.14
N VAL A 126 -2.03 -29.45 -0.90
CA VAL A 126 -0.82 -30.09 -0.39
C VAL A 126 -1.19 -31.27 0.49
N ASN A 127 -0.70 -32.46 0.14
CA ASN A 127 -0.87 -33.63 0.97
C ASN A 127 0.29 -33.75 1.98
N ASN A 128 0.04 -33.38 3.23
CA ASN A 128 0.98 -33.53 4.33
C ASN A 128 0.88 -34.96 4.92
N ASN A 129 1.34 -35.95 4.16
CA ASN A 129 1.42 -37.35 4.60
C ASN A 129 2.51 -37.56 5.67
N ALA A 130 2.35 -36.95 6.84
CA ALA A 130 3.05 -37.29 8.07
C ALA A 130 2.08 -38.01 9.01
N GLY A 131 1.72 -39.25 8.64
CA GLY A 131 0.90 -40.14 9.47
C GLY A 131 -0.60 -40.00 9.22
N ALA A 132 -1.17 -41.02 8.57
CA ALA A 132 -2.60 -41.37 8.49
C ALA A 132 -3.63 -40.35 9.06
N ALA A 133 -4.36 -39.68 8.15
CA ALA A 133 -5.83 -39.54 8.15
C ALA A 133 -6.39 -38.17 7.68
N ALA A 134 -5.56 -37.17 7.36
CA ALA A 134 -6.11 -35.90 6.87
C ALA A 134 -5.33 -35.38 5.66
N LEU A 135 -5.96 -35.43 4.48
CA LEU A 135 -5.64 -34.50 3.39
C LEU A 135 -5.77 -33.07 3.95
N ALA A 136 -5.00 -32.12 3.42
CA ALA A 136 -5.31 -30.72 3.67
C ALA A 136 -6.80 -30.50 3.36
N THR A 137 -7.51 -29.83 4.25
CA THR A 137 -8.96 -29.62 4.10
C THR A 137 -9.28 -28.36 3.31
N GLU A 138 -8.26 -27.61 2.90
CA GLU A 138 -8.41 -26.30 2.27
C GLU A 138 -7.51 -26.16 1.06
N LEU A 139 -8.04 -25.45 0.06
CA LEU A 139 -7.30 -25.05 -1.12
C LEU A 139 -6.41 -23.86 -0.78
N SER A 140 -5.22 -23.86 -1.36
CA SER A 140 -4.36 -22.69 -1.45
C SER A 140 -4.38 -22.15 -2.87
N PHE A 141 -4.08 -20.87 -3.04
CA PHE A 141 -4.16 -20.19 -4.34
C PHE A 141 -2.86 -19.49 -4.67
N LYS A 142 -2.50 -19.49 -5.95
CA LYS A 142 -1.39 -18.70 -6.46
C LYS A 142 -1.71 -18.18 -7.85
N TYR A 143 -1.58 -16.87 -8.02
CA TYR A 143 -1.68 -16.22 -9.32
C TYR A 143 -0.28 -16.01 -9.90
N LYS A 144 -0.13 -16.22 -11.21
CA LYS A 144 1.08 -15.81 -11.92
C LYS A 144 0.84 -14.50 -12.65
N GLU A 145 1.57 -13.48 -12.24
CA GLU A 145 1.45 -12.13 -12.78
C GLU A 145 1.54 -12.10 -14.31
N GLN A 146 0.58 -11.41 -14.93
CA GLN A 146 0.66 -11.01 -16.33
C GLN A 146 0.81 -9.51 -16.44
N ARG A 147 1.98 -9.06 -16.92
CA ARG A 147 2.19 -7.66 -17.29
C ARG A 147 1.59 -7.39 -18.66
N ILE A 148 0.69 -6.42 -18.72
CA ILE A 148 0.00 -6.02 -19.94
C ILE A 148 0.56 -4.67 -20.38
N GLY A 149 1.47 -4.69 -21.37
CA GLY A 149 2.18 -3.48 -21.82
C GLY A 149 1.38 -2.57 -22.76
N ALA A 150 0.41 -3.12 -23.50
CA ALA A 150 -0.45 -2.30 -24.35
C ALA A 150 -1.68 -1.80 -23.56
N TYR A 151 -1.84 -0.49 -23.44
CA TYR A 151 -3.00 0.08 -22.72
C TYR A 151 -4.34 -0.39 -23.29
N SER A 152 -4.45 -0.61 -24.60
CA SER A 152 -5.66 -1.13 -25.23
C SER A 152 -6.04 -2.53 -24.74
N ASP A 153 -5.04 -3.38 -24.46
CA ASP A 153 -5.27 -4.73 -23.95
C ASP A 153 -5.52 -4.71 -22.45
N PHE A 154 -4.84 -3.82 -21.73
CA PHE A 154 -5.12 -3.58 -20.31
C PHE A 154 -6.56 -3.10 -20.12
N LEU A 155 -7.04 -2.20 -20.98
CA LEU A 155 -8.43 -1.73 -20.98
C LEU A 155 -9.43 -2.85 -21.28
N LYS A 156 -9.09 -3.81 -22.15
CA LYS A 156 -9.94 -5.00 -22.37
C LYS A 156 -10.02 -5.84 -21.10
N GLU A 157 -8.91 -6.00 -20.40
CA GLU A 157 -8.85 -6.78 -19.16
C GLU A 157 -9.60 -6.09 -18.01
N ILE A 158 -9.49 -4.76 -17.88
CA ILE A 158 -10.31 -3.94 -16.99
C ILE A 158 -11.80 -4.18 -17.26
N LYS A 159 -12.22 -4.16 -18.54
CA LYS A 159 -13.63 -4.39 -18.92
C LYS A 159 -14.08 -5.82 -18.66
N ARG A 160 -13.21 -6.81 -18.91
CA ARG A 160 -13.49 -8.24 -18.68
C ARG A 160 -13.74 -8.51 -17.19
N THR A 161 -12.96 -7.85 -16.33
CA THR A 161 -12.96 -8.12 -14.88
C THR A 161 -13.85 -7.15 -14.09
N GLY A 162 -14.17 -5.98 -14.64
CA GLY A 162 -14.84 -4.92 -13.90
C GLY A 162 -13.91 -4.20 -12.91
N ALA A 163 -12.59 -4.30 -13.10
CA ALA A 163 -11.63 -3.58 -12.27
C ALA A 163 -11.82 -2.05 -12.41
N PRO A 164 -11.40 -1.26 -11.42
CA PRO A 164 -11.42 0.20 -11.54
C PRO A 164 -10.62 0.70 -12.75
N MET A 165 -11.15 1.70 -13.44
CA MET A 165 -10.47 2.30 -14.58
C MET A 165 -9.22 3.07 -14.12
N LEU A 166 -8.09 2.81 -14.75
CA LEU A 166 -6.86 3.61 -14.62
C LEU A 166 -6.58 4.33 -15.95
N PRO A 167 -6.02 5.55 -15.95
CA PRO A 167 -5.86 6.35 -17.17
C PRO A 167 -4.75 5.83 -18.09
N ALA A 168 -4.74 6.27 -19.36
CA ALA A 168 -3.61 6.02 -20.27
C ALA A 168 -2.41 6.95 -20.00
N LEU A 169 -2.70 8.11 -19.41
CA LEU A 169 -1.76 9.18 -19.12
C LEU A 169 -2.11 9.77 -17.75
N ALA A 170 -1.16 9.83 -16.84
CA ALA A 170 -1.34 10.39 -15.51
C ALA A 170 -0.36 11.56 -15.33
N ALA A 171 -0.83 12.81 -15.29
CA ALA A 171 0.03 14.01 -15.19
C ALA A 171 1.20 14.06 -16.19
N GLY A 172 0.97 13.56 -17.41
CA GLY A 172 1.98 13.48 -18.46
C GLY A 172 2.93 12.28 -18.35
N TYR A 173 2.73 11.37 -17.39
CA TYR A 173 3.38 10.06 -17.34
C TYR A 173 2.60 9.08 -18.20
N ALA A 174 3.27 8.49 -19.19
CA ALA A 174 2.66 7.56 -20.13
C ALA A 174 2.58 6.16 -19.52
N PHE A 175 1.47 5.46 -19.78
CA PHE A 175 1.31 4.07 -19.37
C PHE A 175 2.43 3.19 -19.94
N GLU A 176 3.06 2.40 -19.07
CA GLU A 176 4.12 1.46 -19.43
C GLU A 176 3.60 0.02 -19.42
N TYR A 177 2.99 -0.40 -18.30
CA TYR A 177 2.27 -1.66 -18.20
C TYR A 177 1.30 -1.64 -17.02
N GLY A 178 0.34 -2.57 -17.05
CA GLY A 178 -0.62 -2.78 -15.99
C GLY A 178 -0.73 -4.25 -15.59
N VAL A 179 -1.25 -4.48 -14.40
CA VAL A 179 -1.46 -5.80 -13.79
C VAL A 179 -2.83 -5.81 -13.12
N ILE A 180 -3.58 -6.90 -13.29
CA ILE A 180 -4.82 -7.16 -12.55
C ILE A 180 -4.69 -8.52 -11.88
N ASN A 181 -4.77 -8.52 -10.55
CA ASN A 181 -4.73 -9.76 -9.77
C ASN A 181 -6.15 -10.22 -9.43
N PRO A 182 -6.44 -11.53 -9.53
CA PRO A 182 -7.72 -12.10 -9.16
C PRO A 182 -7.99 -11.93 -7.67
N ASN A 183 -9.26 -11.79 -7.32
CA ASN A 183 -9.73 -12.15 -6.00
C ASN A 183 -9.68 -13.67 -5.86
N HIS A 184 -9.38 -14.17 -4.67
CA HIS A 184 -9.48 -15.58 -4.35
C HIS A 184 -10.18 -15.76 -3.00
N PRO A 185 -10.87 -16.89 -2.77
CA PRO A 185 -11.59 -17.13 -1.52
C PRO A 185 -10.65 -17.09 -0.31
N THR A 186 -10.90 -16.17 0.62
CA THR A 186 -10.18 -16.11 1.90
C THR A 186 -11.11 -16.38 3.08
N THR A 187 -12.40 -16.09 2.95
CA THR A 187 -13.39 -16.24 4.03
C THR A 187 -14.18 -17.56 3.95
N ASP A 188 -14.73 -18.01 5.08
CA ASP A 188 -15.62 -19.18 5.14
C ASP A 188 -16.86 -19.06 4.24
N ALA A 189 -17.33 -17.83 3.99
CA ALA A 189 -18.45 -17.59 3.10
C ALA A 189 -18.06 -17.82 1.63
N GLU A 190 -16.90 -17.31 1.21
CA GLU A 190 -16.39 -17.50 -0.16
C GLU A 190 -16.00 -18.95 -0.43
N LYS A 191 -15.47 -19.64 0.59
CA LYS A 191 -15.17 -21.08 0.53
C LYS A 191 -16.42 -21.94 0.30
N LYS A 192 -17.64 -21.42 0.49
CA LYS A 192 -18.89 -22.14 0.15
C LYS A 192 -19.31 -21.99 -1.32
N SER A 193 -18.59 -21.21 -2.12
CA SER A 193 -18.89 -21.07 -3.55
C SER A 193 -18.75 -22.40 -4.30
N SER A 194 -19.58 -22.61 -5.33
CA SER A 194 -19.53 -23.84 -6.13
C SER A 194 -18.16 -24.07 -6.76
N LEU A 195 -17.52 -23.02 -7.29
CA LEU A 195 -16.17 -23.11 -7.86
C LEU A 195 -15.16 -23.65 -6.84
N TYR A 196 -15.19 -23.15 -5.60
CA TYR A 196 -14.28 -23.63 -4.55
C TYR A 196 -14.55 -25.10 -4.20
N GLN A 197 -15.81 -25.46 -3.98
CA GLN A 197 -16.19 -26.82 -3.55
C GLN A 197 -15.89 -27.86 -4.64
N GLU A 198 -16.22 -27.56 -5.90
CA GLU A 198 -15.91 -28.43 -7.04
C GLU A 198 -14.40 -28.59 -7.23
N THR A 199 -13.63 -27.50 -7.14
CA THR A 199 -12.15 -27.55 -7.22
C THR A 199 -11.56 -28.40 -6.09
N LEU A 200 -12.10 -28.27 -4.87
CA LEU A 200 -11.64 -29.05 -3.72
C LEU A 200 -11.96 -30.53 -3.89
N GLU A 201 -13.16 -30.86 -4.37
CA GLU A 201 -13.56 -32.23 -4.68
C GLU A 201 -12.65 -32.86 -5.75
N ASP A 202 -12.40 -32.15 -6.84
CA ASP A 202 -11.56 -32.61 -7.96
C ASP A 202 -10.12 -32.88 -7.52
N LEU A 203 -9.49 -31.95 -6.80
CA LEU A 203 -8.12 -32.12 -6.31
C LEU A 203 -8.02 -33.20 -5.24
N THR A 204 -9.06 -33.36 -4.40
CA THR A 204 -9.16 -34.45 -3.42
C THR A 204 -9.29 -35.81 -4.12
N ALA A 205 -10.11 -35.90 -5.17
CA ALA A 205 -10.27 -37.10 -5.96
C ALA A 205 -8.97 -37.50 -6.66
N GLN A 206 -8.21 -36.54 -7.19
CA GLN A 206 -6.87 -36.77 -7.75
C GLN A 206 -5.90 -37.31 -6.69
N ALA A 207 -5.88 -36.71 -5.50
CA ALA A 207 -5.04 -37.16 -4.39
C ALA A 207 -5.33 -38.59 -3.96
N ASN A 208 -6.62 -38.96 -3.91
CA ASN A 208 -7.06 -40.31 -3.55
C ASN A 208 -6.71 -41.35 -4.63
N LYS A 209 -6.81 -40.99 -5.93
CA LYS A 209 -6.42 -41.87 -7.05
C LYS A 209 -4.94 -42.22 -7.03
N GLU A 210 -4.08 -41.26 -6.68
CA GLU A 210 -2.63 -41.47 -6.55
C GLU A 210 -2.21 -42.16 -5.24
N ARG A 211 -3.18 -42.61 -4.43
CA ARG A 211 -2.97 -43.22 -3.10
C ARG A 211 -2.04 -42.38 -2.20
N GLY A 212 -2.07 -41.06 -2.34
CA GLY A 212 -1.22 -40.15 -1.57
C GLY A 212 0.28 -40.19 -1.90
N SER A 213 0.69 -40.79 -3.03
CA SER A 213 2.08 -40.74 -3.48
C SER A 213 2.49 -39.34 -3.97
N GLY A 214 1.56 -38.61 -4.60
CA GLY A 214 1.69 -37.18 -4.89
C GLY A 214 1.57 -36.32 -3.63
N LYS A 215 2.45 -35.32 -3.49
CA LYS A 215 2.45 -34.35 -2.37
C LYS A 215 1.75 -33.03 -2.71
N LEU A 216 1.51 -32.76 -4.00
CA LEU A 216 0.98 -31.50 -4.50
C LEU A 216 0.08 -31.78 -5.70
N PHE A 217 -1.16 -31.34 -5.62
CA PHE A 217 -2.17 -31.44 -6.66
C PHE A 217 -2.59 -30.02 -7.02
N MET A 218 -2.64 -29.68 -8.30
CA MET A 218 -2.87 -28.30 -8.74
C MET A 218 -3.66 -28.25 -10.03
N MET A 219 -4.45 -27.20 -10.20
CA MET A 219 -5.15 -26.93 -11.46
C MET A 219 -5.37 -25.44 -11.66
N ALA A 220 -5.36 -25.02 -12.93
CA ALA A 220 -5.79 -23.67 -13.27
C ALA A 220 -7.31 -23.57 -13.11
N ILE A 221 -7.77 -22.49 -12.48
CA ILE A 221 -9.19 -22.20 -12.29
C ILE A 221 -9.57 -20.89 -13.00
N PRO A 222 -10.80 -20.79 -13.53
CA PRO A 222 -11.27 -19.55 -14.13
C PRO A 222 -11.43 -18.48 -13.06
N TRP A 223 -11.15 -17.22 -13.42
CA TRP A 223 -11.39 -16.06 -12.57
C TRP A 223 -11.92 -14.89 -13.39
N SER A 224 -12.85 -14.16 -12.79
CA SER A 224 -13.47 -12.97 -13.41
C SER A 224 -13.44 -11.77 -12.49
N GLU A 225 -13.25 -11.95 -11.19
CA GLU A 225 -13.34 -10.86 -10.25
C GLU A 225 -11.94 -10.41 -9.82
N PRO A 226 -11.64 -9.11 -9.90
CA PRO A 226 -10.37 -8.56 -9.46
C PRO A 226 -10.36 -8.40 -7.94
N GLY A 227 -9.19 -8.63 -7.34
CA GLY A 227 -8.89 -8.26 -5.96
C GLY A 227 -8.04 -6.99 -5.91
N TRP A 228 -7.19 -6.79 -6.91
CA TRP A 228 -6.27 -5.66 -7.00
C TRP A 228 -5.94 -5.33 -8.45
N ILE A 229 -5.65 -4.07 -8.73
CA ILE A 229 -5.17 -3.58 -10.01
C ILE A 229 -4.01 -2.61 -9.79
N SER A 230 -3.03 -2.60 -10.68
CA SER A 230 -2.03 -1.54 -10.75
C SER A 230 -1.64 -1.19 -12.18
N ALA A 231 -1.07 0.00 -12.32
CA ALA A 231 -0.40 0.45 -13.53
C ALA A 231 0.86 1.23 -13.18
N THR A 232 1.91 0.99 -13.94
CA THR A 232 3.16 1.76 -13.91
C THR A 232 3.17 2.73 -15.09
N TYR A 233 3.62 3.95 -14.81
CA TYR A 233 3.74 5.01 -15.80
C TYR A 233 5.13 5.62 -15.74
N SER A 234 5.62 6.08 -16.89
CA SER A 234 6.95 6.68 -17.00
C SER A 234 6.93 8.04 -17.70
N LYS A 235 7.88 8.88 -17.30
CA LYS A 235 8.19 10.17 -17.91
C LYS A 235 9.68 10.44 -17.73
N ASP A 236 10.44 10.45 -18.83
CA ASP A 236 11.90 10.40 -18.78
C ASP A 236 12.37 9.20 -17.92
N ASN A 237 13.24 9.42 -16.94
CA ASN A 237 13.70 8.40 -15.97
C ASN A 237 12.84 8.33 -14.69
N ALA A 238 11.69 9.01 -14.65
CA ALA A 238 10.80 9.04 -13.49
C ALA A 238 9.66 8.04 -13.67
N HIS A 239 9.34 7.28 -12.62
CA HIS A 239 8.22 6.36 -12.62
C HIS A 239 7.21 6.71 -11.52
N ILE A 240 5.93 6.46 -11.82
CA ILE A 240 4.86 6.45 -10.83
C ILE A 240 4.08 5.14 -10.92
N GLY A 241 3.65 4.64 -9.76
CA GLY A 241 2.76 3.50 -9.63
C GLY A 241 1.40 3.98 -9.13
N ILE A 242 0.33 3.56 -9.80
CA ILE A 242 -1.04 3.71 -9.30
C ILE A 242 -1.59 2.31 -9.07
N SER A 243 -2.07 2.05 -7.86
CA SER A 243 -2.74 0.78 -7.54
C SER A 243 -4.07 1.00 -6.81
N ALA A 244 -4.93 0.00 -6.89
CA ALA A 244 -6.20 -0.03 -6.18
C ALA A 244 -6.50 -1.44 -5.66
N SER A 245 -6.74 -1.55 -4.36
CA SER A 245 -7.23 -2.76 -3.68
C SER A 245 -8.74 -2.68 -3.54
N ILE A 246 -9.46 -3.69 -4.03
CA ILE A 246 -10.93 -3.72 -4.01
C ILE A 246 -11.39 -4.26 -2.67
N MET A 247 -12.21 -3.49 -1.93
CA MET A 247 -12.46 -3.74 -0.51
C MET A 247 -13.69 -4.63 -0.24
N ARG A 248 -14.69 -4.65 -1.12
CA ARG A 248 -15.91 -5.49 -1.02
C ARG A 248 -16.63 -5.35 0.34
N GLY A 249 -16.78 -4.12 0.81
CA GLY A 249 -17.37 -3.78 2.11
C GLY A 249 -16.37 -3.88 3.27
N GLY A 250 -15.18 -4.42 3.04
CA GLY A 250 -14.11 -4.59 4.02
C GLY A 250 -13.47 -3.29 4.50
N LYS A 251 -12.41 -3.42 5.29
CA LYS A 251 -11.63 -2.32 5.86
C LYS A 251 -10.14 -2.57 5.64
N VAL A 252 -9.40 -1.49 5.40
CA VAL A 252 -7.94 -1.53 5.29
C VAL A 252 -7.33 -1.00 6.58
N PHE A 253 -6.36 -1.75 7.10
CA PHE A 253 -5.52 -1.33 8.20
C PHE A 253 -4.13 -1.01 7.65
N VAL A 254 -3.66 0.21 7.88
CA VAL A 254 -2.35 0.66 7.44
C VAL A 254 -1.44 0.69 8.66
N GLU A 255 -0.44 -0.18 8.68
CA GLU A 255 0.55 -0.16 9.75
C GLU A 255 1.49 1.04 9.56
N GLN A 256 1.71 1.78 10.64
CA GLN A 256 2.54 2.98 10.62
C GLN A 256 3.68 2.85 11.63
N GLU A 257 4.90 2.64 11.12
CA GLU A 257 6.12 2.65 11.95
C GLU A 257 6.29 4.01 12.64
N PRO A 258 6.86 4.07 13.86
CA PRO A 258 7.00 5.31 14.63
C PRO A 258 7.76 6.42 13.88
N GLU A 259 8.66 6.05 12.97
CA GLU A 259 9.48 6.95 12.17
C GLU A 259 8.72 7.53 10.96
N ASN A 260 7.59 6.93 10.59
CA ASN A 260 6.79 7.34 9.45
C ASN A 260 5.87 8.51 9.81
N GLN A 261 5.88 9.53 8.95
CA GLN A 261 4.98 10.67 9.09
C GLN A 261 3.79 10.50 8.15
N ALA A 262 2.59 10.73 8.66
CA ALA A 262 1.38 10.71 7.85
C ALA A 262 0.53 11.95 8.12
N ASP A 263 0.16 12.63 7.04
CA ASP A 263 -0.69 13.82 7.06
C ASP A 263 -1.98 13.52 6.32
N LYS A 264 -3.13 13.74 6.96
CA LYS A 264 -4.41 13.81 6.24
C LYS A 264 -4.58 15.19 5.61
N ILE A 265 -4.87 15.21 4.32
CA ILE A 265 -5.00 16.41 3.50
C ILE A 265 -6.21 16.29 2.56
N MET A 266 -6.80 17.43 2.19
CA MET A 266 -7.93 17.47 1.24
C MET A 266 -7.40 17.74 -0.17
N VAL A 267 -7.70 16.85 -1.12
CA VAL A 267 -7.34 17.01 -2.54
C VAL A 267 -8.60 16.80 -3.37
N ALA A 268 -8.99 17.79 -4.18
CA ALA A 268 -10.19 17.74 -5.02
C ALA A 268 -11.49 17.31 -4.30
N GLY A 269 -11.61 17.60 -2.99
CA GLY A 269 -12.77 17.21 -2.18
C GLY A 269 -12.71 15.79 -1.60
N THR A 270 -11.60 15.07 -1.80
CA THR A 270 -11.35 13.74 -1.23
C THR A 270 -10.32 13.82 -0.11
N GLU A 271 -10.56 13.07 0.98
CA GLU A 271 -9.56 12.85 2.02
C GLU A 271 -8.44 11.97 1.46
N VAL A 272 -7.23 12.53 1.38
CA VAL A 272 -6.01 11.85 0.97
C VAL A 272 -5.06 11.82 2.16
N ILE A 273 -4.32 10.73 2.31
CA ILE A 273 -3.27 10.58 3.32
C ILE A 273 -1.95 10.61 2.59
N TYR A 274 -1.12 11.60 2.91
CA TYR A 274 0.27 11.67 2.47
C TYR A 274 1.14 10.99 3.51
N ASN A 275 1.84 9.95 3.09
CA ASN A 275 2.75 9.18 3.91
C ASN A 275 4.18 9.46 3.45
N LYS A 276 5.03 9.73 4.43
CA LYS A 276 6.47 9.85 4.28
C LYS A 276 7.12 8.78 5.13
N VAL A 277 7.75 7.83 4.47
CA VAL A 277 8.49 6.74 5.11
C VAL A 277 9.96 7.11 5.18
N VAL A 278 10.54 6.97 6.37
CA VAL A 278 11.94 7.25 6.63
C VAL A 278 12.56 5.98 7.21
N LYS A 279 13.34 5.25 6.40
CA LYS A 279 14.17 4.13 6.85
C LYS A 279 15.65 4.50 6.69
N GLU A 280 16.52 3.80 7.42
CA GLU A 280 17.97 4.07 7.44
C GLU A 280 18.59 4.10 6.03
N GLU A 281 18.10 3.25 5.11
CA GLU A 281 18.66 3.10 3.76
C GLU A 281 17.77 3.66 2.65
N VAL A 282 16.46 3.85 2.89
CA VAL A 282 15.50 4.30 1.88
C VAL A 282 14.44 5.20 2.52
N SER A 283 14.21 6.37 1.91
CA SER A 283 13.05 7.21 2.21
C SER A 283 12.20 7.35 0.95
N TYR A 284 10.90 7.19 1.09
CA TYR A 284 9.95 7.32 -0.01
C TYR A 284 8.62 7.88 0.48
N ASP A 285 7.91 8.50 -0.46
CA ASP A 285 6.60 9.11 -0.21
C ASP A 285 5.53 8.37 -1.01
N TYR A 286 4.33 8.28 -0.46
CA TYR A 286 3.16 7.78 -1.18
C TYR A 286 1.88 8.44 -0.68
N LEU A 287 0.88 8.47 -1.55
CA LEU A 287 -0.47 8.93 -1.24
C LEU A 287 -1.42 7.76 -1.18
N ASN A 288 -2.37 7.80 -0.25
CA ASN A 288 -3.52 6.90 -0.25
C ASN A 288 -4.83 7.64 -0.14
N TRP A 289 -5.87 7.06 -0.72
CA TRP A 289 -7.23 7.52 -0.53
C TRP A 289 -8.21 6.37 -0.69
N TYR A 290 -9.43 6.56 -0.19
CA TYR A 290 -10.53 5.63 -0.39
C TYR A 290 -11.52 6.22 -1.39
N ASN A 291 -11.86 5.46 -2.43
CA ASN A 291 -12.92 5.81 -3.36
C ASN A 291 -14.20 5.04 -3.00
N GLU A 292 -15.19 5.76 -2.47
CA GLU A 292 -16.45 5.15 -2.02
C GLU A 292 -17.30 4.58 -3.15
N LYS A 293 -17.29 5.20 -4.33
CA LYS A 293 -18.09 4.73 -5.48
C LYS A 293 -17.60 3.38 -6.01
N GLN A 294 -16.29 3.17 -5.93
CA GLN A 294 -15.63 1.94 -6.38
C GLN A 294 -15.39 0.95 -5.23
N ASP A 295 -15.63 1.38 -3.99
CA ASP A 295 -15.25 0.67 -2.77
C ASP A 295 -13.82 0.11 -2.85
N ALA A 296 -12.89 1.00 -3.20
CA ALA A 296 -11.51 0.66 -3.47
C ALA A 296 -10.54 1.61 -2.74
N TYR A 297 -9.46 1.03 -2.21
CA TYR A 297 -8.37 1.75 -1.57
C TYR A 297 -7.23 1.93 -2.54
N TYR A 298 -6.89 3.18 -2.84
CA TYR A 298 -5.91 3.56 -3.83
C TYR A 298 -4.57 3.93 -3.20
N THR A 299 -3.50 3.62 -3.93
CA THR A 299 -2.13 4.06 -3.62
C THR A 299 -1.53 4.73 -4.86
N LEU A 300 -0.89 5.88 -4.67
CA LEU A 300 0.00 6.50 -5.64
C LEU A 300 1.42 6.55 -5.05
N SER A 301 2.37 5.93 -5.73
CA SER A 301 3.80 5.93 -5.36
C SER A 301 4.65 6.49 -6.50
N SER A 302 5.87 6.90 -6.18
CA SER A 302 6.88 7.33 -7.15
C SER A 302 8.22 6.67 -6.84
N TYR A 303 8.96 6.30 -7.87
CA TYR A 303 10.28 5.69 -7.77
C TYR A 303 11.15 6.01 -9.00
N GLY A 304 12.46 5.77 -8.91
CA GLY A 304 13.47 6.07 -9.94
C GLY A 304 14.32 7.31 -9.64
N ASP A 305 15.07 7.79 -10.63
CA ASP A 305 16.07 8.87 -10.49
C ASP A 305 15.47 10.24 -10.10
N LYS A 306 14.14 10.36 -10.12
CA LYS A 306 13.40 11.58 -9.82
C LYS A 306 12.21 11.27 -8.92
N ILE A 307 12.39 11.42 -7.62
CA ILE A 307 11.30 11.41 -6.65
C ILE A 307 10.47 12.69 -6.86
N LEU A 308 9.15 12.54 -7.00
CA LEU A 308 8.23 13.68 -7.07
C LEU A 308 8.26 14.49 -5.76
N SER A 309 8.20 15.82 -5.85
CA SER A 309 7.94 16.65 -4.66
C SER A 309 6.53 16.40 -4.13
N LYS A 310 6.27 16.73 -2.85
CA LYS A 310 4.92 16.64 -2.25
C LYS A 310 3.88 17.35 -3.11
N GLU A 311 4.16 18.55 -3.59
CA GLU A 311 3.24 19.33 -4.44
C GLU A 311 2.93 18.61 -5.76
N GLN A 312 3.92 17.97 -6.36
CA GLN A 312 3.74 17.20 -7.59
C GLN A 312 2.91 15.93 -7.36
N PHE A 313 3.15 15.22 -6.25
CA PHE A 313 2.31 14.09 -5.82
C PHE A 313 0.84 14.50 -5.69
N LEU A 314 0.57 15.64 -5.04
CA LEU A 314 -0.79 16.15 -4.86
C LEU A 314 -1.44 16.61 -6.16
N GLN A 315 -0.65 17.15 -7.09
CA GLN A 315 -1.14 17.47 -8.42
C GLN A 315 -1.58 16.21 -9.17
N VAL A 316 -0.75 15.16 -9.18
CA VAL A 316 -1.07 13.89 -9.83
C VAL A 316 -2.34 13.29 -9.22
N ALA A 317 -2.43 13.20 -7.88
CA ALA A 317 -3.64 12.73 -7.20
C ALA A 317 -4.86 13.58 -7.55
N GLY A 318 -4.72 14.91 -7.59
CA GLY A 318 -5.80 15.82 -7.98
C GLY A 318 -6.27 15.67 -9.42
N GLU A 319 -5.46 15.15 -10.33
CA GLU A 319 -5.88 14.78 -11.68
C GLU A 319 -6.60 13.42 -11.72
N LEU A 320 -6.16 12.46 -10.91
CA LEU A 320 -6.78 11.13 -10.80
C LEU A 320 -8.14 11.15 -10.08
N LEU A 321 -8.38 12.16 -9.24
CA LEU A 321 -9.60 12.31 -8.44
C LEU A 321 -10.71 13.12 -9.13
N LYS A 322 -10.44 13.72 -10.30
CA LYS A 322 -11.44 14.46 -11.09
C LYS A 322 -12.31 13.52 -11.92
#